data_AF-A0A3M2ZEC4-F1
#
_entry.id   AF-A0A3M2ZEC4-F1
#
_cell.length_a   1.000
_cell.length_b   1.000
_cell.length_c   1.000
_cell.angle_alpha   90.00
_cell.angle_beta   90.00
_cell.angle_gamma   90.00
#
_symmetry.space_group_name_H-M   'P 1'
#
loop_
_entity.id
_entity.type
_entity.pdbx_description
1 polymer ?
#
loop_
_entity_poly.entity_id
_entity_poly.type
_entity_poly.pdbx_seq_one_letter_code
_entity_poly.pdbx_strand_id
1 'polypeptide(L)' 'MLYITSMWVNGITQGLMWRAVNDDGTLTYSFIETMQASHMGYIVRVIGGVIFTSGMLLMAYNVWRTVRAS' A
#
# COMPACT_ATOMS: atom_id res chain seq x y z
N MET A 1 6.96 7.71 -3.91
CA MET A 1 5.83 8.57 -3.52
C MET A 1 4.51 7.81 -3.50
N LEU A 2 4.14 7.07 -4.57
CA LEU A 2 2.88 6.30 -4.62
C LEU A 2 2.69 5.29 -3.47
N TYR A 3 3.75 4.61 -3.02
CA TYR A 3 3.67 3.67 -1.89
C TYR A 3 3.29 4.35 -0.57
N ILE A 4 3.98 5.44 -0.22
CA ILE A 4 3.77 6.18 1.04
C ILE A 4 2.39 6.82 1.06
N THR A 5 1.95 7.41 -0.06
CA THR A 5 0.61 8.00 -0.17
C THR A 5 -0.48 6.93 -0.02
N SER A 6 -0.32 5.75 -0.63
CA SER A 6 -1.29 4.66 -0.50
C SER A 6 -1.40 4.12 0.93
N MET A 7 -0.28 4.03 1.66
CA MET A 7 -0.26 3.58 3.05
C MET A 7 -0.85 4.62 4.01
N TRP A 8 -0.65 5.91 3.75
CA TRP A 8 -1.29 6.99 4.53
C TRP A 8 -2.81 6.97 4.39
N VAL A 9 -3.33 6.88 3.17
CA VAL A 9 -4.78 6.83 2.92
C VAL A 9 -5.39 5.59 3.57
N ASN A 10 -4.77 4.41 3.38
CA ASN A 10 -5.28 3.16 3.95
C ASN A 10 -5.25 3.18 5.50
N GLY A 11 -4.20 3.75 6.10
CA GLY A 11 -4.09 3.89 7.55
C GLY A 11 -5.12 4.84 8.17
N ILE A 12 -5.40 5.97 7.50
CA ILE A 12 -6.43 6.92 7.94
C ILE A 12 -7.83 6.29 7.84
N THR A 13 -8.14 5.62 6.72
CA THR A 13 -9.44 4.98 6.51
C THR A 13 -9.69 3.84 7.50
N GLN A 14 -8.70 2.98 7.77
CA GLN A 14 -8.83 1.91 8.78
C GLN A 14 -9.02 2.47 10.19
N GLY A 15 -8.25 3.50 10.58
CA GLY A 15 -8.37 4.13 11.89
C GLY A 15 -9.72 4.82 12.11
N LEU A 16 -10.28 5.44 11.08
CA LEU A 16 -11.63 6.02 11.11
C LEU A 16 -12.72 4.96 11.19
N MET A 17 -12.62 3.88 10.42
CA MET A 17 -13.62 2.80 10.43
C MET A 17 -13.63 2.03 11.75
N TRP A 18 -12.48 1.79 12.38
CA TRP A 18 -12.40 1.11 13.67
C TRP A 18 -12.88 1.95 14.85
N ARG A 19 -13.03 3.28 14.66
CA ARG A 19 -13.56 4.21 15.65
C ARG A 19 -14.97 4.71 15.31
N ALA A 20 -15.56 4.23 14.21
CA ALA A 20 -16.90 4.63 13.80
C ALA A 20 -17.94 3.88 14.63
N VAL A 21 -18.64 4.63 15.49
CA VAL A 21 -19.73 4.17 16.33
C VAL A 21 -20.97 4.96 15.92
N ASN A 22 -22.10 4.29 15.69
CA ASN A 22 -23.38 4.93 15.41
C ASN A 22 -23.90 5.66 16.66
N ASP A 23 -24.84 6.59 16.49
CA ASP A 23 -25.48 7.32 17.60
C ASP A 23 -26.16 6.38 18.63
N ASP A 24 -26.41 5.12 18.22
CA ASP A 24 -27.00 4.04 19.02
C ASP A 24 -25.96 3.22 19.82
N GLY A 25 -24.67 3.58 19.76
CA GLY A 25 -23.58 2.90 20.47
C GLY A 25 -23.07 1.61 19.83
N THR A 26 -23.63 1.19 18.69
CA THR A 26 -23.20 0.01 17.92
C THR A 26 -22.09 0.36 16.91
N LEU A 27 -21.25 -0.62 16.57
CA LEU A 27 -20.21 -0.46 15.55
C LEU A 27 -20.83 -0.29 14.17
N THR A 28 -20.51 0.81 13.48
CA THR A 28 -21.10 1.15 12.16
C THR A 28 -20.66 0.21 11.05
N TYR A 29 -19.47 -0.37 11.16
CA TYR A 29 -18.89 -1.23 10.12
C TYR A 29 -18.41 -2.54 10.72
N SER A 30 -18.77 -3.65 10.07
CA SER A 30 -18.22 -4.96 10.40
C SER A 30 -16.78 -5.08 9.90
N PHE A 31 -15.98 -5.94 10.54
CA PHE A 31 -14.56 -6.16 10.16
C PHE A 31 -14.39 -6.52 8.68
N ILE A 32 -15.37 -7.21 8.08
CA ILE A 32 -15.35 -7.65 6.69
C ILE A 32 -15.46 -6.44 5.73
N GLU A 33 -16.30 -5.46 6.06
CA GLU A 33 -16.47 -4.24 5.24
C GLU A 33 -15.22 -3.35 5.28
N THR A 34 -14.56 -3.26 6.43
CA THR A 34 -13.27 -2.56 6.55
C THR A 34 -12.20 -3.22 5.69
N MET A 35 -12.20 -4.56 5.62
CA MET A 35 -11.29 -5.34 4.79
C MET A 35 -11.52 -5.11 3.30
N GLN A 36 -12.79 -5.02 2.89
CA GLN A 36 -13.18 -4.78 1.51
C GLN A 36 -12.83 -3.35 1.05
N ALA A 37 -12.99 -2.35 1.93
CA ALA A 37 -12.55 -0.97 1.67
C ALA A 37 -11.02 -0.84 1.53
N SER A 38 -10.27 -1.65 2.28
CA SER A 38 -8.79 -1.66 2.25
C SER A 38 -8.22 -2.29 0.97
N HIS A 39 -9.05 -2.98 0.18
CA HIS A 39 -8.63 -3.71 -1.02
C HIS A 39 -8.04 -2.79 -2.10
N MET A 40 -8.64 -1.62 -2.35
CA MET A 40 -8.09 -0.65 -3.31
C MET A 40 -6.70 -0.14 -2.87
N GLY A 41 -6.48 0.02 -1.57
CA GLY A 41 -5.17 0.43 -1.03
C GLY A 41 -4.08 -0.62 -1.25
N TYR A 42 -4.41 -1.92 -1.17
CA TYR A 42 -3.45 -2.98 -1.45
C TYR A 42 -3.04 -3.06 -2.92
N ILE A 43 -3.95 -2.78 -3.86
CA ILE A 43 -3.64 -2.75 -5.29
C ILE A 43 -2.63 -1.64 -5.60
N VAL A 44 -2.87 -0.43 -5.10
CA VAL A 44 -1.95 0.71 -5.29
C VAL A 44 -0.60 0.43 -4.64
N ARG A 45 -0.59 -0.27 -3.49
CA ARG A 45 0.64 -0.71 -2.82
C ARG A 45 1.47 -1.65 -3.69
N VAL A 46 0.84 -2.66 -4.33
CA VAL A 46 1.54 -3.60 -5.21
C VAL A 46 2.09 -2.88 -6.44
N ILE A 47 1.32 -1.99 -7.07
CA ILE A 47 1.78 -1.20 -8.22
C ILE A 47 3.00 -0.34 -7.85
N GLY A 48 2.94 0.34 -6.70
CA GLY A 48 4.07 1.12 -6.18
C GLY A 48 5.30 0.24 -5.91
N GLY A 49 5.12 -0.97 -5.41
CA GLY A 49 6.19 -1.96 -5.21
C GLY A 49 6.82 -2.44 -6.51
N VAL A 50 6.01 -2.75 -7.53
CA VAL A 50 6.50 -3.22 -8.84
C VAL A 50 7.39 -2.17 -9.52
N ILE A 51 7.04 -0.89 -9.43
CA ILE A 51 7.86 0.21 -9.97
C ILE A 51 9.21 0.33 -9.23
N PHE A 52 9.22 0.08 -7.92
CA PHE A 52 10.46 0.08 -7.15
C PHE A 52 11.35 -1.12 -7.48
N THR A 53 10.76 -2.33 -7.55
CA THR A 53 11.47 -3.55 -7.91
C THR A 53 12.04 -3.48 -9.33
N SER A 54 11.31 -2.92 -10.30
CA SER A 54 11.82 -2.73 -11.65
C SER A 54 13.02 -1.77 -11.69
N GLY A 55 13.00 -0.70 -10.89
CA GLY A 55 14.15 0.18 -10.69
C GLY A 55 15.38 -0.55 -10.11
N MET A 56 15.18 -1.44 -9.13
CA MET A 56 16.27 -2.26 -8.57
C MET A 56 16.84 -3.25 -9.60
N LEU A 57 16.01 -3.84 -10.45
CA LEU A 57 16.47 -4.72 -11.53
C LEU A 57 17.33 -3.97 -12.55
N LEU A 58 16.94 -2.74 -12.90
CA LEU A 58 17.76 -1.87 -13.75
C LEU A 58 19.09 -1.54 -13.08
N MET A 59 19.11 -1.26 -11.78
CA MET A 59 20.35 -1.04 -11.04
C MET A 59 21.25 -2.28 -11.04
N ALA A 60 20.68 -3.48 -10.78
CA ALA A 60 21.42 -4.73 -10.82
C ALA A 60 22.03 -5.03 -12.19
N TYR A 61 21.30 -4.73 -13.27
CA TYR A 61 21.82 -4.86 -14.63
C TYR A 61 22.97 -3.90 -14.91
N ASN A 62 22.86 -2.63 -14.48
CA ASN A 62 23.94 -1.65 -14.63
C ASN A 62 25.19 -2.06 -13.85
N VAL A 63 25.04 -2.54 -12.61
CA VAL A 63 26.16 -3.04 -11.80
C VAL A 63 26.82 -4.24 -12.46
N TRP A 64 26.05 -5.21 -12.95
CA TRP A 64 26.59 -6.38 -13.65
C TRP A 64 27.39 -5.98 -14.89
N ARG A 65 26.89 -5.02 -15.67
CA ARG A 65 27.60 -4.46 -16.83
C ARG A 65 28.92 -3.81 -16.42
N THR A 66 28.96 -3.04 -15.34
CA THR A 66 30.19 -2.39 -14.84
C THR A 66 31.21 -3.39 -14.31
N VAL A 67 30.76 -4.37 -13.53
CA VAL A 67 31.64 -5.43 -12.98
C VAL A 67 32.26 -6.27 -14.09
N ARG A 68 31.51 -6.54 -15.17
CA ARG A 68 32.00 -7.34 -16.30
C ARG A 68 32.87 -6.54 -17.30
N ALA A 69 32.79 -5.21 -17.25
CA ALA A 69 33.62 -4.32 -18.04
C ALA A 69 34.95 -3.97 -17.35
N SER A 70 35.07 -4.27 -16.05
CA SER A 70 36.32 -4.21 -15.28
C SER A 70 37.10 -5.52 -15.42
#